data_AF-A0AAU3SZW2-F1
#
_entry.id   AF-A0AAU3SZW2-F1
#
_cell.length_a   1.000
_cell.length_b   1.000
_cell.length_c   1.000
_cell.angle_alpha   90.00
_cell.angle_beta   90.00
_cell.angle_gamma   90.00
#
_symmetry.space_group_name_H-M   'P 1'
#
loop_
_entity.id
_entity.type
_entity.pdbx_description
1 polymer ?
#
loop_
_entity_poly.entity_id
_entity_poly.type
_entity_poly.pdbx_seq_one_letter_code
_entity_poly.pdbx_strand_id
1 'polypeptide(L)' 'MVIYSLRHFFASNCLTNAIPITDVAEWMGHKSIDITFKIYRHLMPGSINKADKILNFGLAA' A
#
# COMPACT_ATOMS: atom_id res chain seq x y z
N MET A 1 4.93 24.68 -3.87
CA MET A 1 4.32 23.33 -3.90
C MET A 1 5.31 22.36 -4.55
N VAL A 2 6.21 21.73 -3.76
CA VAL A 2 7.25 20.82 -4.32
C VAL A 2 7.54 19.65 -3.37
N ILE A 3 7.67 19.88 -2.06
CA ILE A 3 7.99 18.84 -1.06
C ILE A 3 6.90 17.76 -0.95
N TYR A 4 5.62 18.15 -1.00
CA TYR A 4 4.52 17.18 -0.89
C TYR A 4 4.45 16.25 -2.09
N SER A 5 4.74 16.74 -3.29
CA SER A 5 4.66 15.96 -4.53
C SER A 5 5.62 14.76 -4.51
N LEU A 6 6.84 14.92 -3.99
CA LEU A 6 7.81 13.83 -3.86
C LEU A 6 7.35 12.77 -2.85
N ARG A 7 6.75 13.20 -1.72
CA ARG A 7 6.17 12.28 -0.73
C ARG A 7 5.02 11.47 -1.32
N HIS A 8 4.13 12.11 -2.09
CA HIS A 8 3.05 11.41 -2.79
C HIS A 8 3.59 10.46 -3.86
N PHE A 9 4.60 10.88 -4.63
CA PHE A 9 5.24 10.01 -5.62
C PHE A 9 5.86 8.77 -4.97
N PHE A 10 6.62 8.94 -3.89
CA PHE A 10 7.19 7.84 -3.11
C PHE A 10 6.13 6.86 -2.61
N ALA A 11 5.11 7.36 -1.91
CA ALA A 11 4.04 6.52 -1.36
C ALA A 11 3.29 5.75 -2.47
N SER A 12 2.95 6.43 -3.57
CA SER A 12 2.24 5.81 -4.68
C SER A 12 3.07 4.71 -5.34
N ASN A 13 4.37 4.94 -5.54
CA ASN A 13 5.25 3.95 -6.15
C ASN A 13 5.44 2.72 -5.24
N CYS A 14 5.65 2.91 -3.94
CA CYS A 14 5.78 1.80 -2.99
C CYS A 14 4.52 0.92 -2.95
N LEU A 15 3.34 1.52 -2.86
CA LEU A 15 2.09 0.79 -2.75
C LEU A 15 1.70 0.08 -4.05
N THR A 16 2.02 0.67 -5.20
CA THR A 16 1.83 0.01 -6.50
C THR A 16 2.69 -1.25 -6.63
N ASN A 17 3.88 -1.25 -6.02
CA ASN A 17 4.78 -2.40 -5.95
C ASN A 17 4.44 -3.38 -4.79
N ALA A 18 3.25 -3.27 -4.21
CA ALA A 18 2.75 -4.14 -3.14
C ALA A 18 3.60 -4.12 -1.86
N ILE A 19 4.31 -3.02 -1.57
CA ILE A 19 4.96 -2.82 -0.28
C ILE A 19 3.89 -2.59 0.79
N PRO A 20 4.01 -3.19 2.00
CA PRO A 20 3.06 -3.00 3.08
C PRO A 20 2.87 -1.53 3.46
N ILE A 21 1.61 -1.11 3.63
CA ILE A 21 1.27 0.28 3.97
C ILE A 21 1.81 0.72 5.35
N THR A 22 2.03 -0.24 6.26
CA THR A 22 2.68 -0.04 7.56
C THR A 22 4.08 0.53 7.39
N ASP A 23 4.87 -0.10 6.54
CA ASP A 23 6.29 0.21 6.36
C ASP A 23 6.44 1.54 5.63
N VAL A 24 5.61 1.78 4.62
CA VAL A 24 5.58 3.07 3.91
C VAL A 24 5.17 4.21 4.85
N ALA A 25 4.24 3.98 5.78
CA ALA A 25 3.84 4.97 6.78
C ALA A 25 4.99 5.30 7.75
N GLU A 26 5.73 4.28 8.18
CA GLU A 26 6.90 4.41 9.05
C GLU A 26 8.04 5.17 8.36
N TRP A 27 8.40 4.80 7.13
CA TRP A 27 9.43 5.49 6.34
C TRP A 27 9.12 6.96 6.08
N MET A 28 7.83 7.29 5.93
CA MET A 28 7.39 8.67 5.80
C MET A 28 7.34 9.42 7.14
N GLY A 29 7.52 8.76 8.27
CA GLY A 29 7.41 9.37 9.60
C GLY A 29 5.99 9.83 9.93
N HIS A 30 4.96 9.13 9.45
CA HIS A 30 3.59 9.46 9.84
C HIS A 30 3.32 9.05 11.28
N LYS A 31 2.77 9.97 12.07
CA LYS A 31 2.39 9.72 13.49
C LYS A 31 1.34 8.62 13.63
N SER A 32 0.47 8.45 12.64
CA SER A 32 -0.49 7.35 12.57
C SER A 32 -0.60 6.83 11.15
N ILE A 33 -0.79 5.53 11.03
CA ILE A 33 -1.10 4.85 9.77
C ILE A 33 -2.41 5.32 9.14
N ASP A 34 -3.35 5.85 9.94
CA ASP A 34 -4.64 6.37 9.47
C ASP A 34 -4.46 7.46 8.40
N ILE A 35 -3.40 8.26 8.54
CA ILE A 35 -3.05 9.32 7.60
C ILE A 35 -2.70 8.70 6.24
N THR A 36 -1.80 7.71 6.24
CA THR A 36 -1.40 6.98 5.02
C THR A 36 -2.59 6.24 4.41
N PHE A 37 -3.37 5.56 5.24
CA PHE A 37 -4.51 4.76 4.80
C PHE A 37 -5.57 5.63 4.14
N LYS A 38 -5.96 6.75 4.77
CA LYS A 38 -6.96 7.67 4.23
C LYS A 38 -6.59 8.20 2.85
N ILE A 39 -5.29 8.47 2.62
CA ILE A 39 -4.81 9.05 1.37
C ILE A 39 -4.61 7.97 0.30
N TYR A 40 -3.96 6.85 0.63
CA TYR A 40 -3.43 5.94 -0.39
C TYR A 40 -4.09 4.56 -0.47
N ARG A 41 -5.11 4.26 0.36
CA ARG A 41 -5.79 2.94 0.35
C ARG A 41 -6.30 2.51 -1.04
N HIS A 42 -6.61 3.48 -1.91
CA HIS A 42 -7.16 3.24 -3.24
C HIS A 42 -6.11 2.65 -4.21
N LEU A 43 -4.82 2.80 -3.90
CA LEU A 43 -3.71 2.24 -4.68
C LEU A 43 -3.40 0.80 -4.28
N MET A 44 -3.95 0.33 -3.16
CA MET A 44 -3.72 -1.04 -2.71
C MET A 44 -4.52 -1.98 -3.62
N PRO A 45 -3.87 -2.95 -4.29
CA PRO A 45 -4.59 -3.91 -5.11
C PRO A 45 -5.60 -4.65 -4.23
N GLY A 46 -6.79 -4.94 -4.80
CA GLY A 46 -7.87 -5.63 -4.11
C GLY A 46 -7.37 -6.89 -3.44
N SER A 47 -7.10 -6.79 -2.14
CA SER A 47 -6.33 -7.79 -1.40
C SER A 47 -7.10 -9.11 -1.34
N ILE A 48 -8.44 -9.01 -1.37
CA ILE A 48 -9.38 -10.12 -1.43
C ILE A 48 -9.19 -10.92 -2.71
N ASN A 49 -9.15 -10.29 -3.89
CA ASN A 49 -9.01 -11.02 -5.15
C ASN A 49 -7.63 -11.68 -5.29
N LYS A 50 -6.57 -11.08 -4.74
CA LYS A 50 -5.24 -11.68 -4.73
C LYS A 50 -5.16 -12.85 -3.74
N ALA A 51 -5.72 -12.69 -2.53
CA ALA A 51 -5.78 -13.74 -1.53
C ALA A 51 -6.59 -14.94 -2.03
N ASP A 52 -7.75 -14.69 -2.65
CA ASP A 52 -8.60 -15.72 -3.24
C ASP A 52 -7.86 -16.55 -4.29
N LYS A 53 -7.13 -15.91 -5.21
CA LYS A 53 -6.31 -16.63 -6.21
C LYS A 53 -5.22 -17.50 -5.57
N ILE A 54 -4.52 -16.98 -4.56
CA ILE A 54 -3.43 -17.72 -3.89
C ILE A 54 -3.99 -18.91 -3.13
N LEU A 55 -5.09 -18.72 -2.39
CA LEU A 55 -5.74 -19.78 -1.61
C LEU A 55 -6.31 -20.86 -2.51
N ASN A 56 -7.04 -20.49 -3.57
CA ASN A 56 -7.57 -21.47 -4.54
C ASN A 56 -6.45 -22.27 -5.22
N PHE A 57 -5.34 -21.63 -5.58
CA PHE A 57 -4.19 -22.33 -6.15
C PHE A 57 -3.56 -23.32 -5.16
N GLY A 58 -3.39 -22.93 -3.89
CA GLY A 58 -2.81 -23.79 -2.86
C GLY A 58 -3.72 -24.95 -2.41
N LEU A 59 -5.05 -24.80 -2.51
CA LEU A 59 -6.00 -25.89 -2.22
C LEU A 59 -6.16 -26.87 -3.39
N ALA A 60 -5.77 -26.49 -4.61
CA ALA A 60 -5.86 -27.33 -5.80
C ALA A 60 -4.61 -28.17 -6.08
N ALA A 61 -3.55 -28.01 -5.28
CA ALA A 61 -2.29 -28.76 -5.35
C ALA A 61 -2.24 -29.86 -4.27
#